data_AF-A0A2D4JW18-F1
#
_entry.id   AF-A0A2D4JW18-F1
#
_cell.length_a   1.000
_cell.length_b   1.000
_cell.length_c   1.000
_cell.angle_alpha   90.00
_cell.angle_beta   90.00
_cell.angle_gamma   90.00
#
_symmetry.space_group_name_H-M   'P 1'
#
loop_
_entity.id
_entity.type
_entity.pdbx_description
1 polymer ?
#
loop_
_entity_poly.entity_id
_entity_poly.type
_entity_poly.pdbx_seq_one_letter_code
_entity_poly.pdbx_strand_id
1 'polypeptide(L)'
;FHAVLKGTVLYFLKDEQQSEVSGSEELIGIPHALAEKASKYTKRPNVFRLQTADWHIFLFQAPTSEEMTSWISRINLVAAMFSAPPFPAAVGSQRRFIRPILPTAPCK
;
A
#
# COMPACT_ATOMS: atom_id res chain seq x y z
N PHE A 1 -9.72 14.08 -13.15
CA PHE A 1 -9.27 12.68 -13.11
C PHE A 1 -10.22 11.90 -12.24
N HIS A 2 -10.64 10.73 -12.70
CA HIS A 2 -11.37 9.76 -11.91
C HIS A 2 -10.39 8.72 -11.39
N ALA A 3 -10.29 8.57 -10.07
CA ALA A 3 -9.39 7.60 -9.44
C ALA A 3 -10.10 6.26 -9.23
N VAL A 4 -9.47 5.16 -9.64
CA VAL A 4 -10.00 3.79 -9.48
C VAL A 4 -8.96 2.92 -8.79
N LEU A 5 -9.32 2.29 -7.68
CA LEU A 5 -8.48 1.29 -7.01
C LEU A 5 -8.86 -0.11 -7.53
N LYS A 6 -7.96 -0.75 -8.28
CA LYS A 6 -8.16 -2.11 -8.81
C LYS A 6 -6.99 -2.99 -8.40
N GLY A 7 -7.28 -3.98 -7.55
CA GLY A 7 -6.25 -4.83 -6.95
C GLY A 7 -5.31 -4.00 -6.07
N THR A 8 -4.03 -3.99 -6.42
CA THR A 8 -2.95 -3.27 -5.71
C THR A 8 -2.51 -1.99 -6.41
N VAL A 9 -3.24 -1.53 -7.42
CA VAL A 9 -2.87 -0.38 -8.24
C VAL A 9 -4.00 0.65 -8.25
N LEU A 10 -3.62 1.92 -8.09
CA LEU A 10 -4.51 3.06 -8.21
C LEU A 10 -4.33 3.68 -9.60
N TYR A 11 -5.42 3.75 -10.36
CA TYR A 11 -5.47 4.23 -11.73
C TYR A 11 -6.08 5.63 -11.76
N PHE A 12 -5.51 6.53 -12.55
CA PHE A 12 -6.09 7.84 -12.83
C PHE A 12 -6.58 7.90 -14.26
N LEU A 13 -7.90 7.90 -14.41
CA LEU A 13 -8.55 8.03 -15.70
C LEU A 13 -8.79 9.52 -15.96
N LYS A 14 -8.37 9.99 -17.13
CA LYS A 14 -8.81 11.29 -17.64
C LYS A 14 -10.15 11.04 -18.34
N ASP A 15 -11.18 11.81 -18.01
CA ASP A 15 -12.42 11.76 -18.79
C ASP A 15 -12.09 12.25 -20.20
N GLU A 16 -12.12 11.34 -21.18
CA GLU A 16 -12.06 11.71 -22.59
C GLU A 16 -13.20 11.03 -23.35
N GLN A 17 -14.09 11.85 -23.88
CA GLN A 17 -15.00 11.46 -24.96
C GLN A 17 -14.27 11.05 -26.26
N GLN A 18 -12.95 10.97 -26.28
CA GLN A 18 -12.16 10.55 -27.43
C GLN A 18 -10.72 10.35 -26.97
N SER A 19 -10.28 9.10 -26.88
CA SER A 19 -9.12 8.66 -27.68
C SER A 19 -8.71 7.27 -27.22
N GLU A 20 -8.62 6.40 -28.21
CA GLU A 20 -8.06 5.06 -28.17
C GLU A 20 -6.81 4.97 -27.28
N VAL A 21 -6.87 4.07 -26.28
CA VAL A 21 -5.83 3.13 -25.82
C VAL A 21 -4.40 3.67 -25.57
N SER A 22 -4.10 4.97 -25.46
CA SER A 22 -2.68 5.42 -25.43
C SER A 22 -2.34 6.65 -24.58
N GLY A 23 -3.27 7.22 -23.81
CA GLY A 23 -3.02 8.49 -23.10
C GLY A 23 -2.72 8.35 -21.61
N SER A 24 -1.51 7.93 -21.23
CA SER A 24 -0.93 8.12 -19.89
C SER A 24 -1.84 7.74 -18.69
N GLU A 25 -2.11 6.45 -18.50
CA GLU A 25 -2.62 5.97 -17.22
C GLU A 25 -1.49 6.11 -16.19
N GLU A 26 -1.52 7.14 -15.35
CA GLU A 26 -0.60 7.21 -14.21
C GLU A 26 -1.02 6.12 -13.22
N LEU A 27 -0.11 5.18 -12.95
CA LEU A 27 -0.37 4.03 -12.09
C LEU A 27 0.42 4.20 -10.79
N ILE A 28 -0.28 4.21 -9.66
CA ILE A 28 0.37 4.23 -8.35
C ILE A 28 0.24 2.85 -7.72
N GLY A 29 1.39 2.23 -7.42
CA GLY A 29 1.46 1.02 -6.62
C GLY A 29 1.08 1.28 -5.16
N ILE A 30 0.14 0.49 -4.65
CA ILE A 30 -0.34 0.54 -3.26
C ILE A 30 0.39 -0.40 -2.27
N PRO A 31 1.15 -1.45 -2.65
CA PRO A 31 1.87 -2.26 -1.67
C PRO A 31 2.80 -1.40 -0.80
N HIS A 32 2.75 -1.61 0.51
CA HIS A 32 3.50 -0.84 1.51
C HIS A 32 3.20 0.66 1.51
N ALA A 33 2.12 1.10 0.86
CA ALA A 33 1.69 2.49 0.93
C ALA A 33 0.98 2.79 2.27
N LEU A 34 1.09 4.04 2.69
CA LEU A 34 0.40 4.56 3.87
C LEU A 34 -0.44 5.77 3.46
N ALA A 35 -1.75 5.66 3.66
CA ALA A 35 -2.69 6.76 3.51
C ALA A 35 -3.04 7.36 4.89
N GLU A 36 -2.92 8.67 5.03
CA GLU A 36 -3.29 9.40 6.25
C GLU A 36 -3.93 10.76 5.96
N LYS A 37 -4.71 11.30 6.89
CA LYS A 37 -5.23 12.66 6.77
C LYS A 37 -4.07 13.67 6.74
N ALA A 38 -4.11 14.62 5.80
CA ALA A 38 -3.06 15.62 5.65
C ALA A 38 -3.21 16.76 6.68
N SER A 39 -2.98 16.48 7.98
CA SER A 39 -3.17 17.45 9.07
C SER A 39 -2.33 18.72 8.95
N LYS A 40 -1.21 18.66 8.23
CA LYS A 40 -0.31 19.80 7.99
C LYS A 40 -0.73 20.66 6.79
N TYR A 41 -1.70 20.21 5.99
CA TYR A 41 -2.14 20.90 4.79
C TYR A 41 -3.43 21.67 5.05
N THR A 42 -3.34 23.00 5.07
CA THR A 42 -4.46 23.88 5.43
C THR A 42 -5.09 24.60 4.24
N LYS A 43 -4.53 24.47 3.03
CA LYS A 43 -5.01 25.21 1.85
C LYS A 43 -6.35 24.72 1.33
N ARG A 44 -6.66 23.41 1.48
CA ARG A 44 -7.93 22.81 1.04
C ARG A 44 -8.44 21.81 2.07
N PRO A 45 -9.76 21.70 2.25
CA PRO A 45 -10.36 20.70 3.13
C PRO A 45 -10.32 19.30 2.51
N ASN A 46 -10.57 18.28 3.33
CA ASN A 46 -10.74 16.88 2.90
C ASN A 46 -9.55 16.32 2.11
N VAL A 47 -8.33 16.72 2.50
CA VAL A 47 -7.09 16.27 1.86
C VAL A 47 -6.46 15.14 2.67
N PHE A 48 -6.07 14.08 1.97
CA PHE A 48 -5.27 12.99 2.51
C PHE A 48 -3.94 12.87 1.77
N ARG A 49 -2.92 12.41 2.48
CA ARG A 49 -1.58 12.12 1.97
C ARG A 49 -1.47 10.62 1.70
N LEU A 50 -0.93 10.26 0.54
CA LEU A 50 -0.51 8.90 0.22
C LEU A 50 1.00 8.88 0.10
N GLN A 51 1.66 8.06 0.90
CA GLN A 51 3.08 7.78 0.80
C GLN A 51 3.27 6.37 0.25
N THR A 52 3.99 6.25 -0.85
CA THR A 52 4.26 4.96 -1.52
C THR A 52 5.56 4.32 -1.03
N ALA A 53 5.80 3.06 -1.41
CA ALA A 53 7.04 2.34 -1.11
C ALA A 53 8.29 3.05 -1.68
N ASP A 54 8.13 3.73 -2.82
CA ASP A 54 9.19 4.46 -3.51
C ASP A 54 9.44 5.86 -2.92
N TRP A 55 8.90 6.13 -1.72
CA TRP A 55 8.98 7.42 -1.00
C TRP A 55 8.28 8.59 -1.68
N HIS A 56 7.59 8.38 -2.81
CA HIS A 56 6.74 9.42 -3.40
C HIS A 56 5.59 9.77 -2.47
N ILE A 57 5.30 11.06 -2.38
CA ILE A 57 4.24 11.63 -1.57
C ILE A 57 3.24 12.32 -2.49
N PHE A 58 1.99 11.85 -2.45
CA PHE A 58 0.86 12.42 -3.18
C PHE A 58 -0.14 13.05 -2.21
N LEU A 59 -0.80 14.12 -2.66
CA LEU A 59 -1.91 14.74 -1.93
C LEU A 59 -3.19 14.60 -2.76
N PHE A 60 -4.20 13.99 -2.16
CA PHE A 60 -5.51 13.79 -2.79
C PHE A 60 -6.56 14.57 -2.03
N GLN A 61 -7.38 15.30 -2.77
CA GLN A 61 -8.55 15.99 -2.23
C GLN A 61 -9.80 15.17 -2.53
N ALA A 62 -10.55 14.81 -1.50
CA ALA A 62 -11.85 14.17 -1.65
C ALA A 62 -12.99 15.22 -1.65
N PRO A 63 -14.12 14.94 -2.32
CA PRO A 63 -15.32 15.76 -2.25
C PRO A 63 -15.83 15.97 -0.81
N THR A 64 -15.85 14.91 0.01
CA THR A 64 -16.37 14.96 1.38
C THR A 64 -15.40 14.36 2.40
N SER A 65 -15.61 14.65 3.68
CA SER A 65 -14.83 14.04 4.76
C SER A 65 -15.05 12.53 4.85
N GLU A 66 -16.26 12.05 4.56
CA GLU A 66 -16.60 10.62 4.59
C GLU A 66 -15.94 9.86 3.43
N GLU A 67 -15.89 10.47 2.25
CA GLU A 67 -15.17 9.88 1.13
C GLU A 67 -13.66 9.87 1.40
N MET A 68 -13.10 10.93 1.98
CA MET A 68 -11.70 10.95 2.39
C MET A 68 -11.37 9.79 3.33
N THR A 69 -12.17 9.58 4.38
CA THR A 69 -11.93 8.49 5.34
C THR A 69 -12.13 7.12 4.68
N SER A 70 -13.15 6.96 3.83
CA SER A 70 -13.38 5.75 3.04
C SER A 70 -12.18 5.41 2.14
N TRP A 71 -11.64 6.39 1.43
CA TRP A 71 -10.43 6.23 0.60
C TRP A 71 -9.22 5.82 1.44
N ILE A 72 -8.96 6.50 2.55
CA ILE A 72 -7.86 6.14 3.47
C ILE A 72 -7.99 4.69 3.94
N SER A 73 -9.18 4.29 4.41
CA SER A 73 -9.43 2.94 4.92
C SER A 73 -9.26 1.88 3.84
N ARG A 74 -9.78 2.10 2.63
CA ARG A 74 -9.68 1.13 1.52
C ARG A 74 -8.24 0.97 1.04
N ILE A 75 -7.50 2.07 0.90
CA ILE A 75 -6.08 2.02 0.50
C ILE A 75 -5.27 1.28 1.56
N ASN A 76 -5.43 1.62 2.84
CA ASN A 76 -4.69 0.97 3.92
C ASN A 76 -5.08 -0.51 4.07
N LEU A 77 -6.34 -0.87 3.83
CA LEU A 77 -6.78 -2.26 3.80
C LEU A 77 -6.04 -3.04 2.71
N VAL A 78 -6.04 -2.54 1.48
CA VAL A 78 -5.32 -3.16 0.35
C VAL A 78 -3.82 -3.22 0.64
N ALA A 79 -3.23 -2.11 1.10
CA ALA A 79 -1.81 -2.09 1.46
C ALA A 79 -1.49 -3.15 2.52
N ALA A 80 -2.30 -3.31 3.56
CA ALA A 80 -2.12 -4.32 4.59
C ALA A 80 -2.35 -5.77 4.09
N MET A 81 -3.35 -5.99 3.24
CA MET A 81 -3.67 -7.31 2.70
C MET A 81 -2.60 -7.85 1.75
N PHE A 82 -1.96 -6.96 0.97
CA PHE A 82 -0.99 -7.34 -0.07
C PHE A 82 0.46 -6.99 0.31
N SER A 83 0.70 -6.32 1.43
CA SER A 83 2.04 -6.17 2.00
C SER A 83 2.46 -7.46 2.72
N ALA A 84 3.78 -7.63 2.86
CA ALA A 84 4.44 -8.88 3.22
C ALA A 84 3.68 -9.70 4.28
N PRO A 85 3.57 -11.03 4.10
CA PRO A 85 3.00 -11.90 5.11
C PRO A 85 3.77 -11.71 6.42
N PRO A 86 3.10 -11.85 7.59
CA PRO A 86 3.80 -11.79 8.87
C PRO A 86 5.01 -12.72 8.80
N PHE A 87 6.19 -12.19 9.14
CA PHE A 87 7.39 -13.01 9.19
C PHE A 87 7.07 -14.26 10.00
N PRO A 88 7.46 -15.45 9.52
CA PRO A 88 7.27 -16.66 10.31
C PRO A 88 7.88 -16.42 11.68
N ALA A 89 7.16 -16.86 12.73
CA ALA A 89 7.58 -16.64 14.11
C ALA A 89 9.08 -16.89 14.22
N ALA A 90 9.83 -15.89 14.72
CA ALA A 90 11.28 -15.99 14.80
C ALA A 90 11.63 -17.30 15.51
N VAL A 91 12.29 -18.22 14.81
CA VAL A 91 12.73 -19.53 15.34
C VAL A 91 13.80 -19.40 16.44
N GLY A 92 13.99 -18.19 16.99
CA GLY A 92 15.00 -17.83 17.97
C GLY A 92 14.48 -17.36 19.33
N SER A 93 13.18 -17.46 19.64
CA SER A 93 12.67 -17.21 21.01
C SER A 93 12.44 -18.51 21.79
N GLN A 94 13.47 -19.36 21.85
CA GLN A 94 13.57 -20.31 22.94
C GLN A 94 14.66 -19.79 23.88
N ARG A 95 14.41 -19.81 25.20
CA ARG A 95 15.40 -19.40 26.23
C ARG A 95 16.73 -20.14 26.12
N ARG A 96 16.77 -21.24 25.38
CA ARG A 96 17.94 -22.06 25.11
C ARG A 96 17.99 -22.35 23.61
N PHE A 97 19.07 -21.94 22.97
CA PHE A 97 19.37 -22.35 21.60
C PHE A 97 19.58 -23.87 21.58
N ILE A 98 18.71 -24.59 20.87
CA ILE A 98 18.89 -26.01 20.60
C ILE A 98 19.47 -26.09 19.19
N ARG A 99 20.72 -26.57 19.07
CA ARG A 99 21.28 -26.87 17.75
C ARG A 99 20.40 -27.94 17.10
N PRO A 100 19.90 -27.73 15.87
CA PRO A 100 19.25 -28.81 15.12
C PRO A 100 20.21 -30.00 15.09
N ILE A 101 19.75 -31.15 15.59
CA ILE A 101 20.53 -32.38 15.55
C ILE A 101 20.50 -32.83 14.09
N LEU A 102 21.53 -32.45 13.34
CA LEU A 102 21.73 -32.98 11.99
C LEU A 102 22.02 -34.48 12.14
N PRO A 103 21.45 -35.36 11.29
CA PRO A 103 21.81 -36.76 11.29
C PRO A 103 23.32 -36.87 11.01
N THR A 104 24.11 -37.17 12.04
CA THR A 104 25.48 -37.63 11.87
C THR A 104 25.38 -39.01 11.27
N ALA A 105 25.53 -39.08 9.95
CA ALA A 105 25.70 -40.34 9.25
C ALA A 105 26.89 -41.10 9.87
N PRO A 106 26.76 -42.39 10.23
CA PRO A 106 27.92 -43.18 10.56
C PRO A 106 28.74 -43.37 9.28
N CYS A 107 29.99 -42.90 9.28
CA CYS A 107 30.95 -43.37 8.29
C CYS A 107 31.28 -44.83 8.62
N LYS A 108 31.17 -45.69 7.61
CA LYS A 108 31.49 -47.12 7.67
C LYS A 108 32.94 -47.35 8.05
#